data_AF-A0A0K8R611-F1
#
_entry.id   AF-A0A0K8R611-F1
#
_cell.length_a   1.000
_cell.length_b   1.000
_cell.length_c   1.000
_cell.angle_alpha   90.00
_cell.angle_beta   90.00
_cell.angle_gamma   90.00
#
_symmetry.space_group_name_H-M   'P 1'
#
loop_
_entity.id
_entity.type
_entity.pdbx_description
1 polymer ?
#
loop_
_entity_poly.entity_id
_entity_poly.type
_entity_poly.pdbx_seq_one_letter_code
_entity_poly.pdbx_strand_id
1 'polypeptide(L)'
;MGFAMVRPFISKKISERIHFHGMNFDGLYEDMSVDMLPKEYGGLGPDLDIEAYWSGLDQAEECFVENNRYGYHKKESCSDEIEVTAF
;
A
#
# COMPACT_ATOMS: atom_id res chain seq x y z
N MET A 1 -5.80 8.80 16.67
CA MET A 1 -4.57 8.45 17.41
C MET A 1 -3.55 7.65 16.59
N GLY A 2 -3.96 6.73 15.69
CA GLY A 2 -3.01 5.90 14.92
C GLY A 2 -2.09 6.63 13.93
N PHE A 3 -2.60 7.63 13.19
CA PHE A 3 -1.79 8.35 12.19
C PHE A 3 -0.55 9.04 12.79
N ALA A 4 -0.65 9.58 14.00
CA ALA A 4 0.46 10.25 14.68
C ALA A 4 1.64 9.31 14.98
N MET A 5 1.38 8.01 15.16
CA MET A 5 2.43 7.00 15.39
C MET A 5 3.16 6.62 14.10
N VAL A 6 2.46 6.62 12.96
CA VAL A 6 3.03 6.24 11.66
C VAL A 6 3.69 7.43 10.95
N ARG A 7 3.23 8.65 11.21
CA ARG A 7 3.75 9.91 10.64
C ARG A 7 5.29 10.02 10.60
N PRO A 8 6.07 9.69 11.65
CA PRO A 8 7.53 9.79 11.58
C PRO A 8 8.19 8.86 10.55
N PHE A 9 7.52 7.80 10.12
CA PHE A 9 8.02 6.85 9.12
C PHE A 9 7.58 7.18 7.69
N ILE A 10 6.73 8.20 7.52
CA ILE A 10 6.22 8.63 6.22
C ILE A 10 7.10 9.78 5.70
N SER A 11 7.56 9.67 4.46
CA SER A 11 8.31 10.75 3.82
C SER A 11 7.45 12.02 3.66
N LYS A 12 8.09 13.20 3.66
CA LYS A 12 7.39 14.47 3.47
C LYS A 12 6.50 14.48 2.22
N LYS A 13 7.01 13.94 1.11
CA LYS A 13 6.29 13.81 -0.16
C LYS A 13 5.01 12.99 -0.06
N ILE A 14 5.03 11.89 0.70
CA ILE A 14 3.82 11.08 0.90
C ILE A 14 2.87 11.77 1.87
N SER A 15 3.40 12.38 2.94
CA SER A 15 2.58 13.14 3.88
C SER A 15 1.82 14.30 3.22
N GLU A 16 2.39 14.94 2.20
CA GLU A 16 1.74 16.01 1.43
C GLU A 16 0.63 15.51 0.49
N ARG A 17 0.58 14.20 0.20
CA ARG A 17 -0.41 13.55 -0.69
C ARG A 17 -1.55 12.85 0.05
N ILE A 18 -1.56 12.92 1.38
CA ILE A 18 -2.64 12.32 2.19
C ILE A 18 -3.66 13.43 2.46
N HIS A 19 -4.84 13.29 1.87
CA HIS A 19 -5.96 14.22 2.03
C HIS A 19 -6.99 13.61 2.98
N PHE A 20 -7.43 14.36 4.00
CA PHE A 20 -8.41 13.92 4.99
C PHE A 20 -9.72 14.69 4.80
N HIS A 21 -10.73 14.04 4.22
CA HIS A 21 -12.03 14.68 3.93
C HIS A 21 -13.04 14.56 5.11
N GLY A 22 -12.81 13.64 6.06
CA GLY A 22 -13.65 13.50 7.25
C GLY A 22 -15.04 12.96 6.93
N MET A 23 -16.09 13.64 7.41
CA MET A 23 -17.49 13.27 7.15
C MET A 23 -18.09 13.99 5.92
N ASN A 24 -17.37 14.96 5.35
CA ASN A 24 -17.81 15.68 4.16
C ASN A 24 -16.95 15.27 2.96
N PHE A 25 -17.58 14.75 1.92
CA PHE A 25 -16.93 14.29 0.69
C PHE A 25 -16.85 15.36 -0.39
N ASP A 26 -17.28 16.60 -0.16
CA ASP A 26 -17.23 17.67 -1.16
C ASP A 26 -15.81 17.86 -1.74
N GLY A 27 -14.79 17.85 -0.86
CA GLY A 27 -13.39 17.96 -1.29
C GLY A 27 -12.85 16.70 -1.98
N LEU A 28 -13.51 15.54 -1.84
CA LEU A 28 -13.12 14.32 -2.55
C LEU A 28 -13.47 14.43 -4.05
N TYR A 29 -14.57 15.11 -4.38
CA TYR A 29 -15.01 15.28 -5.77
C TYR A 29 -14.14 16.24 -6.58
N GLU A 30 -13.37 17.09 -5.91
CA GLU A 30 -12.36 17.95 -6.55
C GLU A 30 -11.13 17.13 -6.99
N ASP A 31 -10.74 16.16 -6.16
CA ASP A 31 -9.57 15.29 -6.41
C ASP A 31 -9.91 14.09 -7.31
N MET A 32 -11.16 13.61 -7.31
CA MET A 32 -11.59 12.42 -8.04
C MET A 32 -12.98 12.62 -8.68
N SER A 33 -13.15 12.17 -9.93
CA SER A 33 -14.42 12.29 -10.64
C SER A 33 -15.54 11.50 -9.98
N VAL A 34 -16.71 12.14 -9.81
CA VAL A 34 -17.94 11.56 -9.27
C VAL A 34 -18.39 10.31 -10.05
N ASP A 35 -18.10 10.25 -11.35
CA ASP A 35 -18.50 9.12 -12.21
C ASP A 35 -17.71 7.83 -11.94
N MET A 36 -16.53 7.93 -11.31
CA MET A 36 -15.71 6.77 -10.94
C MET A 36 -15.97 6.31 -9.50
N LEU A 37 -16.55 7.18 -8.68
CA LEU A 37 -16.78 6.89 -7.27
C LEU A 37 -18.01 5.98 -7.12
N PRO A 38 -17.97 4.97 -6.24
CA PRO A 38 -19.15 4.20 -5.86
C PRO A 38 -20.24 5.07 -5.24
N LYS A 39 -21.49 4.60 -5.29
CA LYS A 39 -22.65 5.33 -4.75
C LYS A 39 -22.54 5.62 -3.26
N GLU A 40 -21.89 4.75 -2.50
CA GLU A 40 -21.67 4.87 -1.05
C GLU A 40 -20.83 6.11 -0.69
N TYR A 41 -20.02 6.59 -1.63
CA TYR A 41 -19.23 7.81 -1.50
C TYR A 41 -19.85 9.01 -2.22
N GLY A 42 -21.12 8.92 -2.60
CA GLY A 42 -21.85 9.98 -3.31
C GLY A 42 -21.56 10.06 -4.81
N GLY A 43 -20.96 9.02 -5.38
CA GLY A 43 -20.66 8.93 -6.81
C GLY A 43 -21.79 8.33 -7.66
N LEU A 44 -21.54 8.27 -8.97
CA LEU A 44 -22.41 7.65 -9.98
C LEU A 44 -21.82 6.35 -10.57
N GLY A 45 -20.66 5.94 -10.07
CA GLY A 45 -19.94 4.76 -10.51
C GLY A 45 -20.60 3.44 -10.12
N PRO A 46 -20.02 2.32 -10.56
CA PRO A 46 -20.46 0.99 -10.17
C PRO A 46 -20.35 0.81 -8.64
N ASP A 47 -21.21 -0.05 -8.11
CA ASP A 47 -21.22 -0.36 -6.68
C ASP A 47 -19.91 -1.07 -6.28
N LEU A 48 -19.52 -0.93 -5.02
CA LEU A 48 -18.28 -1.53 -4.52
C LEU A 48 -18.41 -3.05 -4.41
N ASP A 49 -17.89 -3.77 -5.40
CA ASP A 49 -17.86 -5.23 -5.40
C ASP A 49 -16.57 -5.77 -4.77
N ILE A 50 -16.65 -6.04 -3.46
CA ILE A 50 -15.52 -6.54 -2.67
C ILE A 50 -15.16 -7.98 -3.06
N GLU A 51 -16.16 -8.80 -3.42
CA GLU A 51 -15.94 -10.20 -3.81
C GLU A 51 -15.22 -10.28 -5.16
N ALA A 52 -15.62 -9.45 -6.13
CA ALA A 52 -14.91 -9.35 -7.40
C ALA A 52 -13.45 -8.88 -7.22
N TYR A 53 -13.20 -7.95 -6.28
CA TYR A 53 -11.84 -7.52 -5.95
C TYR A 53 -10.97 -8.67 -5.43
N TRP A 54 -11.46 -9.43 -4.45
CA TRP A 54 -10.71 -10.57 -3.90
C TRP A 54 -10.49 -11.67 -4.92
N SER A 55 -11.53 -12.01 -5.71
CA SER A 55 -11.39 -12.99 -6.78
C SER A 55 -10.35 -12.55 -7.83
N GLY A 56 -10.27 -11.24 -8.12
CA GLY A 56 -9.24 -10.69 -9.00
C GLY A 56 -7.83 -10.80 -8.41
N LEU A 57 -7.66 -10.62 -7.10
CA LEU A 57 -6.38 -10.83 -6.43
C LEU A 57 -5.96 -12.30 -6.45
N ASP A 58 -6.88 -13.24 -6.20
CA ASP A 58 -6.62 -14.68 -6.25
C ASP A 58 -6.20 -15.10 -7.67
N GLN A 59 -6.89 -14.60 -8.69
CA GLN A 59 -6.52 -14.86 -10.10
C GLN A 59 -5.14 -14.30 -10.47
N ALA A 60 -4.66 -13.28 -9.75
CA ALA A 60 -3.34 -12.69 -9.96
C ALA A 60 -2.21 -13.42 -9.22
N GLU A 61 -2.48 -14.55 -8.54
CA GLU A 61 -1.49 -15.32 -7.76
C GLU A 61 -0.23 -15.63 -8.57
N GLU A 62 -0.38 -16.06 -9.83
CA GLU A 62 0.77 -16.38 -10.69
C GLU A 62 1.71 -15.17 -10.88
N CYS A 63 1.14 -13.96 -11.02
CA CYS A 63 1.90 -12.72 -11.12
C CYS A 63 2.66 -12.43 -9.80
N PHE A 64 2.03 -12.66 -8.66
CA PHE A 64 2.69 -12.51 -7.35
C PHE A 64 3.83 -13.51 -7.17
N VAL A 65 3.62 -14.78 -7.56
CA VAL A 65 4.65 -15.83 -7.49
C VAL A 65 5.85 -15.48 -8.36
N GLU A 66 5.63 -14.99 -9.58
CA GLU A 66 6.71 -14.55 -10.46
C GLU A 66 7.43 -13.33 -9.88
N ASN A 67 6.69 -12.33 -9.40
CA ASN A 67 7.28 -11.13 -8.80
C ASN A 67 8.11 -11.43 -7.54
N ASN A 68 7.73 -12.44 -6.77
CA ASN A 68 8.47 -12.89 -5.59
C ASN A 68 9.83 -13.52 -5.93
N ARG A 69 10.11 -13.83 -7.20
CA ARG A 69 11.44 -14.30 -7.63
C ARG A 69 12.46 -13.18 -7.69
N TYR A 70 12.03 -11.92 -7.81
CA TYR A 70 12.94 -10.78 -7.83
C TYR A 70 13.19 -10.26 -6.41
N GLY A 71 14.42 -9.82 -6.15
CA GLY A 71 14.81 -9.25 -4.85
C GLY A 71 16.29 -9.37 -4.57
N TYR A 72 16.70 -8.99 -3.36
CA TYR A 72 18.08 -9.17 -2.91
C TYR A 72 18.29 -10.62 -2.49
N HIS A 73 18.91 -11.43 -3.35
CA HIS A 73 19.50 -12.69 -2.89
C HIS A 73 20.68 -12.35 -1.99
N LYS A 74 20.64 -12.81 -0.74
CA LYS A 74 21.81 -12.77 0.14
C LYS A 74 22.94 -13.47 -0.62
N LYS A 75 24.00 -12.76 -0.98
CA LYS A 75 25.27 -13.43 -1.29
C LYS A 75 25.61 -14.21 -0.04
N GLU A 76 25.72 -15.53 -0.13
CA GLU A 76 26.47 -16.30 0.84
C GLU A 76 27.90 -15.74 0.77
N SER A 77 28.19 -14.76 1.63
CA SER A 77 29.56 -14.39 1.91
C SER A 77 30.20 -15.61 2.55
N CYS A 78 31.19 -16.15 1.85
CA CYS A 78 32.17 -17.10 2.34
C CYS A 78 32.40 -16.90 3.85
N SER A 79 32.07 -17.91 4.63
CA SER A 79 32.51 -18.02 6.02
C SER A 79 34.03 -17.93 6.03
N ASP A 80 34.62 -17.03 6.83
CA ASP A 80 35.90 -17.27 7.52
C ASP A 80 36.07 -16.23 8.67
N GLU A 81 35.90 -16.78 9.88
CA GLU A 81 36.49 -16.45 11.18
C GLU A 81 36.39 -15.00 11.75
N ILE A 82 35.40 -14.79 12.63
CA ILE A 82 35.52 -13.81 13.70
C ILE A 82 36.29 -14.48 14.83
N GLU A 83 37.59 -14.20 14.95
CA GLU A 83 38.35 -14.51 16.16
C GLU A 83 37.74 -13.72 17.33
N VAL A 84 37.03 -14.43 18.22
CA VAL A 84 36.68 -13.89 19.54
C VAL A 84 37.92 -14.00 20.42
N THR A 85 38.78 -12.99 20.38
CA THR A 85 39.74 -12.77 21.46
C THR A 85 39.03 -11.96 22.55
N ALA A 86 38.57 -12.70 23.56
CA ALA A 86 38.20 -12.13 24.84
C ALA A 86 39.48 -11.64 25.55
N PHE A 87 39.58 -10.35 25.84
CA PHE A 87 40.12 -9.74 27.07
C PHE A 87 39.63 -8.29 27.18
#